data_AF-A0A139PAT2-F1
#
_entry.id   AF-A0A139PAT2-F1
#
_cell.length_a   1.000
_cell.length_b   1.000
_cell.length_c   1.000
_cell.angle_alpha   90.00
_cell.angle_beta   90.00
_cell.angle_gamma   90.00
#
_symmetry.space_group_name_H-M   'P 1'
#
loop_
_entity.id
_entity.type
_entity.pdbx_description
1 polymer ?
#
loop_
_entity_poly.entity_id
_entity_poly.type
_entity_poly.pdbx_seq_one_letter_code
_entity_poly.pdbx_strand_id
1 'polypeptide(L)'
;MKEGSKMAKTGTDYATWSGLTGTVDTSISGIADLASLTFSTTTTTPFTSFNEDISSFNTALSSLRTYTAADVTHMNQAAENKVKDDKNKAQARG
;
A
#
# COMPACT_ATOMS: atom_id res chain seq x y z
N MET A 1 -36.75 -23.26 -13.02
CA MET A 1 -35.83 -22.11 -13.14
C MET A 1 -36.38 -20.96 -12.31
N LYS A 2 -35.68 -20.55 -11.26
CA LYS A 2 -35.83 -19.23 -10.66
C LYS A 2 -34.41 -18.74 -10.41
N GLU A 3 -33.82 -18.11 -11.42
CA GLU A 3 -32.64 -17.29 -11.20
C GLU A 3 -33.06 -16.11 -10.34
N GLY A 4 -32.83 -16.24 -9.03
CA GLY A 4 -32.85 -15.09 -8.15
C GLY A 4 -31.72 -14.18 -8.61
N SER A 5 -32.08 -13.04 -9.21
CA SER A 5 -31.16 -11.95 -9.49
C SER A 5 -30.38 -11.64 -8.22
N LYS A 6 -29.11 -12.07 -8.16
CA LYS A 6 -28.14 -11.53 -7.22
C LYS A 6 -27.95 -10.08 -7.66
N MET A 7 -28.69 -9.14 -7.07
CA MET A 7 -28.28 -7.74 -7.14
C MET A 7 -26.83 -7.69 -6.68
N ALA A 8 -25.94 -7.25 -7.57
CA ALA A 8 -24.58 -6.92 -7.18
C ALA A 8 -24.69 -5.95 -5.98
N LYS A 9 -23.93 -6.19 -4.91
CA LYS A 9 -23.82 -5.21 -3.82
C LYS A 9 -23.32 -3.90 -4.45
N THR A 10 -24.22 -2.94 -4.67
CA THR A 10 -23.86 -1.61 -5.15
C THR A 10 -23.51 -0.76 -3.93
N GLY A 11 -22.22 -0.61 -3.66
CA GLY A 11 -21.71 0.20 -2.55
C GLY A 11 -20.30 -0.22 -2.16
N THR A 12 -19.54 0.69 -1.56
CA THR A 12 -18.20 0.37 -1.06
C THR A 12 -18.30 -0.56 0.16
N ASP A 13 -17.75 -1.77 0.06
CA ASP A 13 -17.56 -2.66 1.21
C ASP A 13 -16.27 -2.25 1.93
N TYR A 14 -16.42 -1.38 2.94
CA TYR A 14 -15.28 -0.78 3.64
C TYR A 14 -14.35 -1.82 4.26
N ALA A 15 -14.90 -2.91 4.83
CA ALA A 15 -14.10 -3.94 5.47
C ALA A 15 -13.25 -4.71 4.46
N THR A 16 -13.82 -5.04 3.30
CA THR A 16 -13.08 -5.67 2.21
C THR A 16 -11.99 -4.73 1.68
N TRP A 17 -12.34 -3.45 1.49
CA TRP A 17 -11.40 -2.43 1.02
C TRP A 17 -10.22 -2.22 1.96
N SER A 18 -10.49 -2.00 3.25
CA SER A 18 -9.44 -1.75 4.24
C SER A 18 -8.54 -2.98 4.47
N GLY A 19 -9.09 -4.20 4.30
CA GLY A 19 -8.29 -5.41 4.29
C GLY A 19 -7.30 -5.48 3.11
N LEU A 20 -7.74 -5.08 1.91
CA LEU A 20 -6.88 -5.04 0.72
C LEU A 20 -5.79 -3.98 0.85
N THR A 21 -6.13 -2.76 1.26
CA THR A 21 -5.14 -1.68 1.46
C THR A 21 -4.17 -2.00 2.60
N GLY A 22 -4.63 -2.63 3.68
CA GLY A 22 -3.77 -3.12 4.76
C GLY A 22 -2.81 -4.24 4.32
N THR A 23 -3.23 -5.10 3.38
CA THR A 23 -2.34 -6.12 2.79
C THR A 23 -1.22 -5.47 1.99
N VAL A 24 -1.52 -4.40 1.25
CA VAL A 24 -0.51 -3.61 0.52
C VAL A 24 0.49 -2.97 1.49
N ASP A 25 0.01 -2.31 2.54
CA ASP A 25 0.86 -1.68 3.56
C ASP A 25 1.79 -2.71 4.23
N THR A 26 1.25 -3.86 4.61
CA THR A 26 2.02 -4.96 5.21
C THR A 26 3.08 -5.49 4.23
N SER A 27 2.73 -5.65 2.96
CA SER A 27 3.65 -6.17 1.95
C SER A 27 4.83 -5.24 1.72
N ILE A 28 4.58 -3.93 1.62
CA ILE A 28 5.62 -2.92 1.37
C ILE A 28 6.47 -2.67 2.61
N SER A 29 5.85 -2.56 3.79
CA SER A 29 6.59 -2.38 5.06
C SER A 29 7.46 -3.59 5.41
N GLY A 30 7.08 -4.79 4.97
CA GLY A 30 7.83 -6.04 5.17
C GLY A 30 9.03 -6.23 4.23
N ILE A 31 9.19 -5.42 3.18
CA ILE A 31 10.40 -5.46 2.35
C ILE A 31 11.56 -5.00 3.24
N ALA A 32 12.64 -5.78 3.35
CA ALA A 32 13.81 -5.41 4.16
C ALA A 32 14.80 -4.53 3.39
N ASP A 33 15.58 -3.74 4.11
CA ASP A 33 16.71 -3.01 3.55
C ASP A 33 17.81 -3.97 3.09
N LEU A 34 18.54 -3.60 2.05
CA LEU A 34 19.74 -4.32 1.61
C LEU A 34 20.89 -4.02 2.58
N ALA A 35 21.59 -5.08 3.00
CA ALA A 35 22.79 -4.95 3.82
C ALA A 35 23.95 -4.38 2.98
N SER A 36 24.77 -3.52 3.61
CA SER A 36 26.00 -3.05 3.00
C SER A 36 27.01 -4.19 2.84
N LEU A 37 27.84 -4.08 1.80
CA LEU A 37 28.92 -5.02 1.53
C LEU A 37 30.17 -4.61 2.30
N THR A 38 30.84 -5.59 2.89
CA THR A 38 32.15 -5.39 3.56
C THR A 38 33.22 -6.14 2.77
N PHE A 39 34.29 -5.46 2.38
CA PHE A 39 35.39 -6.06 1.62
C PHE A 39 36.65 -6.15 2.48
N SER A 40 37.24 -7.34 2.59
CA SER A 40 38.41 -7.59 3.42
C SER A 40 39.75 -7.21 2.75
N THR A 41 39.79 -7.05 1.42
CA THR A 41 41.05 -6.98 0.65
C THR A 41 41.08 -5.92 -0.45
N THR A 42 40.04 -5.10 -0.64
CA THR A 42 40.03 -4.13 -1.76
C THR A 42 39.38 -2.80 -1.39
N THR A 43 40.04 -1.72 -1.76
CA THR A 43 39.55 -0.33 -1.74
C THR A 43 39.24 0.19 -3.15
N THR A 44 39.25 -0.71 -4.15
CA THR A 44 39.06 -0.38 -5.56
C THR A 44 37.64 0.15 -5.80
N THR A 45 37.53 1.29 -6.48
CA THR A 45 36.29 2.07 -6.67
C THR A 45 35.04 1.28 -7.08
N PRO A 46 35.09 0.27 -7.98
CA PRO A 46 33.90 -0.49 -8.35
C PRO A 46 33.25 -1.23 -7.19
N PHE A 47 34.02 -1.60 -6.17
CA PHE A 47 33.52 -2.29 -4.99
C PHE A 47 32.98 -1.30 -3.94
N THR A 48 33.56 -0.09 -3.87
CA THR A 48 33.08 0.94 -2.95
C THR A 48 31.79 1.61 -3.44
N SER A 49 31.58 1.74 -4.77
CA SER A 49 30.36 2.34 -5.33
C SER A 49 29.10 1.50 -5.09
N PHE A 50 29.22 0.18 -4.96
CA PHE A 50 28.05 -0.67 -4.65
C PHE A 50 27.38 -0.31 -3.32
N ASN A 51 28.14 0.16 -2.32
CA ASN A 51 27.55 0.61 -1.06
C ASN A 51 26.79 1.93 -1.21
N GLU A 52 27.19 2.79 -2.15
CA GLU A 52 26.45 4.01 -2.49
C GLU A 52 25.14 3.67 -3.21
N ASP A 53 25.17 2.69 -4.13
CA ASP A 53 23.97 2.18 -4.79
C ASP A 53 23.00 1.52 -3.79
N ILE A 54 23.51 0.70 -2.86
CA ILE A 54 22.73 0.09 -1.77
C ILE A 54 22.08 1.17 -0.90
N SER A 55 22.83 2.20 -0.53
CA SER A 55 22.31 3.32 0.27
C SER A 55 21.20 4.07 -0.48
N SER A 56 21.39 4.32 -1.78
CA SER A 56 20.41 4.98 -2.63
C SER A 56 19.13 4.15 -2.77
N PHE A 57 19.28 2.84 -2.96
CA PHE A 57 18.16 1.89 -3.01
C PHE A 57 17.38 1.88 -1.69
N ASN A 58 18.05 1.75 -0.54
CA ASN A 58 17.38 1.75 0.76
C ASN A 58 16.66 3.08 1.04
N THR A 59 17.20 4.21 0.56
CA THR A 59 16.53 5.51 0.64
C THR A 59 15.23 5.55 -0.19
N ALA A 60 15.29 5.04 -1.43
CA ALA A 60 14.10 4.92 -2.27
C ALA A 60 13.06 3.98 -1.66
N LEU A 61 13.49 2.86 -1.07
CA LEU A 61 12.62 1.91 -0.40
C LEU A 61 11.93 2.52 0.83
N SER A 62 12.67 3.28 1.65
CA SER A 62 12.10 4.03 2.78
C SER A 62 11.05 5.05 2.33
N SER A 63 11.31 5.73 1.21
CA SER A 63 10.36 6.68 0.60
C SER A 63 9.09 5.97 0.11
N LEU A 64 9.24 4.79 -0.51
CA LEU A 64 8.11 3.96 -0.95
C LEU A 64 7.26 3.52 0.25
N ARG A 65 7.86 3.02 1.34
CA ARG A 65 7.14 2.65 2.57
C ARG A 65 6.33 3.82 3.13
N THR A 66 6.95 5.00 3.22
CA THR A 66 6.30 6.22 3.71
C THR A 66 5.12 6.63 2.83
N TYR A 67 5.33 6.62 1.50
CA TYR A 67 4.29 6.94 0.54
C TYR A 67 3.11 5.96 0.65
N THR A 68 3.38 4.65 0.67
CA THR A 68 2.34 3.62 0.75
C THR A 68 1.51 3.75 2.03
N ALA A 69 2.12 3.99 3.19
CA ALA A 69 1.40 4.17 4.44
C ALA A 69 0.44 5.38 4.40
N ALA A 70 0.90 6.49 3.82
CA ALA A 70 0.07 7.69 3.62
C ALA A 70 -1.07 7.43 2.61
N ASP A 71 -0.78 6.75 1.51
CA ASP A 71 -1.76 6.44 0.47
C ASP A 71 -2.86 5.50 1.01
N VAL A 72 -2.50 4.46 1.76
CA VAL A 72 -3.44 3.55 2.43
C VAL A 72 -4.36 4.32 3.39
N THR A 73 -3.83 5.28 4.14
CA THR A 73 -4.61 6.15 5.02
C THR A 73 -5.64 6.96 4.21
N HIS A 74 -5.21 7.61 3.13
CA HIS A 74 -6.10 8.40 2.28
C HIS A 74 -7.15 7.54 1.56
N MET A 75 -6.77 6.36 1.07
CA MET A 75 -7.68 5.41 0.42
C MET A 75 -8.76 4.92 1.40
N ASN A 76 -8.40 4.63 2.64
CA ASN A 76 -9.36 4.24 3.66
C ASN A 76 -10.28 5.40 4.03
N GLN A 77 -9.78 6.63 4.13
CA GLN A 77 -10.62 7.80 4.35
C GLN A 77 -11.62 8.02 3.20
N ALA A 78 -11.17 7.85 1.95
CA ALA A 78 -12.03 7.97 0.78
C ALA A 78 -13.14 6.90 0.78
N ALA A 79 -12.81 5.66 1.15
CA ALA A 79 -13.78 4.58 1.26
C ALA A 79 -14.83 4.85 2.36
N GLU A 80 -14.41 5.35 3.52
CA GLU A 80 -15.33 5.74 4.60
C GLU A 80 -16.29 6.85 4.14
N ASN A 81 -15.75 7.89 3.50
CA ASN A 81 -16.53 8.99 2.93
C ASN A 81 -17.57 8.47 1.93
N LYS A 82 -17.18 7.50 1.09
CA LYS A 82 -18.08 6.90 0.10
C LYS A 82 -19.21 6.10 0.75
N VAL A 83 -18.92 5.30 1.78
CA VAL A 83 -19.95 4.59 2.54
C VAL A 83 -20.97 5.54 3.15
N LYS A 84 -20.50 6.65 3.72
CA LYS A 84 -21.37 7.69 4.28
C LYS A 84 -22.25 8.36 3.22
N ASP A 85 -21.68 8.72 2.07
CA ASP A 85 -22.42 9.30 0.94
C ASP A 85 -23.50 8.35 0.42
N ASP A 86 -23.17 7.06 0.25
CA ASP A 86 -24.11 6.04 -0.23
C ASP A 86 -25.29 5.86 0.75
N LYS A 87 -25.02 5.82 2.06
CA LYS A 87 -26.06 5.77 3.09
C LYS A 87 -26.97 6.99 3.04
N ASN A 88 -26.40 8.19 2.96
CA ASN A 88 -27.18 9.43 2.93
C ASN A 88 -28.07 9.51 1.68
N LYS A 89 -27.56 9.10 0.51
CA LYS A 89 -28.33 9.08 -0.74
C LYS A 89 -29.45 8.04 -0.73
N ALA A 90 -29.23 6.88 -0.11
CA ALA A 90 -30.28 5.88 0.07
C ALA A 90 -31.42 6.42 0.95
N GLN A 91 -31.08 7.11 2.06
CA GLN A 91 -32.06 7.73 2.96
C GLN A 91 -32.84 8.87 2.31
N ALA A 92 -32.21 9.68 1.45
CA ALA A 92 -32.87 10.79 0.78
C ALA A 92 -33.83 10.37 -0.36
N ARG A 93 -33.78 9.10 -0.79
CA ARG A 93 -34.59 8.55 -1.89
C ARG A 93 -35.73 7.63 -1.42
N GLY A 94 -35.79 7.30 -0.13
CA GLY A 94 -36.85 6.50 0.49
C GLY A 94 -37.84 7.39 1.23
#